data_AF-A0A6M3L112-F1
#
_entry.id   AF-A0A6M3L112-F1
#
_cell.length_a   1.000
_cell.length_b   1.000
_cell.length_c   1.000
_cell.angle_alpha   90.00
_cell.angle_beta   90.00
_cell.angle_gamma   90.00
#
_symmetry.space_group_name_H-M   'P 1'
#
loop_
_entity.id
_entity.type
_entity.pdbx_description
1 polymer ?
#
loop_
_entity_poly.entity_id
_entity_poly.type
_entity_poly.pdbx_seq_one_letter_code
_entity_poly.pdbx_strand_id
1 'polypeptide(L)'
;MNYVALVPGVPTRMHFTDHYYIDREIADKETGKPKTIKSLVFWVDELGGEDSARTFSILSQKLAAHLEPFLPNKEYTRYEFIITQIGEGFLKDWNVQPILRPE
;
A
#
# COMPACT_ATOMS: atom_id res chain seq x y z
N MET A 1 -13.29 11.34 -1.73
CA MET A 1 -12.30 10.56 -0.96
C MET A 1 -11.12 10.28 -1.87
N ASN A 2 -9.91 10.72 -1.51
CA ASN A 2 -8.76 10.71 -2.42
C ASN A 2 -7.75 9.61 -2.04
N TYR A 3 -8.18 8.35 -2.13
CA TYR A 3 -7.36 7.19 -1.80
C TYR A 3 -7.39 6.14 -2.93
N VAL A 4 -6.31 5.37 -3.05
CA VAL A 4 -6.21 4.24 -3.96
C VAL A 4 -6.80 3.00 -3.29
N ALA A 5 -7.73 2.33 -3.97
CA ALA A 5 -8.27 1.03 -3.57
C ALA A 5 -7.82 -0.03 -4.57
N LEU A 6 -7.18 -1.10 -4.08
CA LEU A 6 -6.83 -2.24 -4.92
C LEU A 6 -8.08 -3.04 -5.26
N VAL A 7 -8.23 -3.38 -6.54
CA VAL A 7 -9.26 -4.32 -7.00
C VAL A 7 -8.63 -5.72 -7.09
N PRO A 8 -9.23 -6.76 -6.48
CA PRO A 8 -8.73 -8.13 -6.59
C PRO A 8 -8.48 -8.54 -8.04
N GLY A 9 -7.31 -9.13 -8.30
CA GLY A 9 -6.91 -9.59 -9.62
C GLY A 9 -6.48 -8.49 -10.61
N VAL A 10 -6.62 -7.21 -10.26
CA VAL A 10 -6.22 -6.09 -11.14
C VAL A 10 -4.84 -5.57 -10.71
N PRO A 11 -3.80 -5.70 -11.55
CA PRO A 11 -2.51 -5.09 -11.30
C PRO A 11 -2.64 -3.56 -11.26
N THR A 12 -2.24 -2.95 -10.15
CA THR A 12 -2.28 -1.50 -9.97
C THR A 12 -0.85 -0.97 -9.88
N ARG A 13 -0.42 -0.19 -10.87
CA ARG A 13 0.90 0.46 -10.91
C ARG A 13 0.85 1.80 -10.19
N MET A 14 1.73 2.00 -9.23
CA MET A 14 1.82 3.23 -8.44
C MET A 14 3.28 3.69 -8.30
N HIS A 15 3.47 5.01 -8.24
CA HIS A 15 4.68 5.62 -7.74
C HIS A 15 4.40 6.32 -6.40
N PHE A 16 5.40 6.43 -5.54
CA PHE A 16 5.28 7.04 -4.23
C PHE A 16 6.35 8.10 -4.00
N THR A 17 6.00 9.22 -3.37
CA THR A 17 6.98 10.29 -3.03
C THR A 17 7.22 10.42 -1.53
N ASP A 18 6.25 10.07 -0.70
CA ASP A 18 6.37 10.15 0.75
C ASP A 18 5.59 9.03 1.44
N HIS A 19 5.94 8.78 2.71
CA HIS A 19 5.20 7.87 3.57
C HIS A 19 5.11 8.39 5.00
N TYR A 20 4.08 7.95 5.70
CA TYR A 20 3.93 8.15 7.13
C TYR A 20 3.18 6.99 7.76
N TYR A 21 3.27 6.89 9.08
CA TYR A 21 2.46 5.95 9.84
C TYR A 21 1.33 6.67 10.56
N ILE A 22 0.17 6.02 10.62
CA ILE A 22 -0.97 6.50 11.39
C ILE A 22 -1.58 5.34 12.18
N ASP A 23 -1.88 5.58 13.45
CA ASP A 23 -2.61 4.63 14.27
C ASP A 23 -4.10 4.70 13.93
N ARG A 24 -4.72 3.53 13.74
CA ARG A 24 -6.14 3.41 13.43
C ARG A 24 -6.80 2.47 14.41
N GLU A 25 -7.94 2.90 14.92
CA GLU A 25 -8.81 2.05 15.72
C GLU A 25 -9.71 1.23 14.79
N ILE A 26 -9.61 -0.09 14.88
CA ILE A 26 -10.47 -1.02 14.15
C ILE A 26 -11.23 -1.90 15.13
N ALA A 27 -12.43 -2.34 14.77
CA ALA A 27 -13.13 -3.37 15.52
C ALA A 27 -12.45 -4.72 15.28
N ASP A 28 -12.05 -5.38 16.36
CA ASP A 28 -11.59 -6.75 16.33
C ASP A 28 -12.72 -7.67 15.87
N LYS A 29 -12.49 -8.46 14.81
CA LYS A 29 -13.55 -9.27 14.20
C LYS A 29 -14.02 -10.43 15.06
N GLU A 30 -13.20 -10.88 16.01
CA GLU A 30 -13.50 -12.04 16.86
C GLU A 30 -14.21 -11.61 18.14
N THR A 31 -13.79 -10.47 18.71
CA THR A 31 -14.24 -10.01 20.03
C THR A 31 -15.12 -8.76 19.99
N GLY A 32 -15.19 -8.07 18.84
CA GLY A 32 -15.89 -6.80 18.68
C GLY A 32 -15.27 -5.61 19.41
N LYS A 33 -14.16 -5.83 20.13
CA LYS A 33 -13.48 -4.78 20.90
C LYS A 33 -12.63 -3.90 19.98
N PRO A 34 -12.49 -2.61 20.29
CA PRO A 34 -11.56 -1.77 19.55
C PRO A 34 -10.12 -2.24 19.75
N LYS A 35 -9.38 -2.26 18.64
CA LYS A 35 -7.96 -2.56 18.60
C LYS A 35 -7.26 -1.49 17.77
N THR A 36 -6.16 -0.97 18.29
CA THR A 36 -5.29 -0.05 17.55
C THR A 36 -4.35 -0.84 16.64
N ILE A 37 -4.33 -0.49 15.35
CA ILE A 37 -3.37 -1.00 14.38
C ILE A 37 -2.62 0.16 13.73
N LYS A 38 -1.33 -0.06 13.46
CA LYS A 38 -0.49 0.92 12.75
C LYS A 38 -0.68 0.73 11.24
N SER A 39 -1.09 1.78 10.55
CA SER A 39 -1.19 1.80 9.09
C SER A 39 0.01 2.51 8.48
N LEU A 40 0.63 1.88 7.48
CA LEU A 40 1.59 2.54 6.60
C LEU A 40 0.82 3.23 5.48
N VAL A 41 1.07 4.53 5.27
CA VAL A 41 0.40 5.32 4.24
C VAL A 41 1.44 5.93 3.33
N PHE A 42 1.25 5.79 2.02
CA PHE A 42 2.05 6.43 0.99
C PHE A 42 1.29 7.56 0.32
N TRP A 43 2.01 8.62 -0.05
CA TRP A 43 1.55 9.61 -1.02
C TRP A 43 1.84 9.10 -2.43
N VAL A 44 0.80 9.02 -3.25
CA VAL A 44 0.82 8.52 -4.63
C VAL A 44 0.71 9.71 -5.57
N ASP A 45 1.82 10.03 -6.21
CA ASP A 45 1.95 11.06 -7.24
C ASP A 45 1.68 10.53 -8.66
N GLU A 46 1.79 9.22 -8.88
CA GLU A 46 1.52 8.59 -10.17
C GLU A 46 0.70 7.31 -9.99
N LEU A 47 -0.37 7.16 -10.78
CA LEU A 47 -1.24 5.98 -10.79
C LEU A 47 -1.45 5.54 -12.24
N GLY A 48 -0.90 4.38 -12.60
CA GLY A 48 -1.03 3.84 -13.95
C GLY A 48 -0.33 4.67 -15.04
N GLY A 49 0.71 5.44 -14.71
CA GLY A 49 1.37 6.34 -15.65
C GLY A 49 0.83 7.76 -15.68
N GLU A 50 -0.26 8.04 -14.95
CA GLU A 50 -0.89 9.35 -14.91
C GLU A 50 -0.67 10.04 -13.57
N ASP A 51 -0.50 11.37 -13.62
CA ASP A 51 -0.39 12.20 -12.42
C ASP A 51 -1.61 11.99 -11.51
N SER A 52 -1.31 11.71 -10.25
CA SER A 52 -2.29 11.48 -9.20
C SER A 52 -1.92 12.28 -7.97
N ALA A 53 -2.92 12.59 -7.16
CA ALA A 53 -2.71 13.21 -5.86
C ALA A 53 -3.50 12.43 -4.83
N ARG A 54 -3.13 11.17 -4.61
CA ARG A 54 -3.90 10.21 -3.80
C ARG A 54 -3.05 9.65 -2.67
N THR A 55 -3.72 9.06 -1.70
CA THR A 55 -3.05 8.26 -0.65
C THR A 55 -3.28 6.78 -0.87
N PHE A 56 -2.27 5.96 -0.58
CA PHE A 56 -2.42 4.51 -0.52
C PHE A 56 -2.15 4.04 0.92
N SER A 57 -3.20 3.52 1.58
CA SER A 57 -3.14 3.10 2.98
C SER A 57 -3.10 1.59 3.09
N ILE A 58 -2.13 1.10 3.84
CA ILE A 58 -1.86 -0.31 4.05
C ILE A 58 -2.13 -0.63 5.52
N LEU A 59 -3.11 -1.50 5.75
CA LEU A 59 -3.44 -2.03 7.08
C LEU A 59 -2.91 -3.46 7.28
N SER A 60 -2.61 -4.15 6.17
CA SER A 60 -2.09 -5.51 6.21
C SER A 60 -0.59 -5.48 6.48
N GLN A 61 -0.18 -6.15 7.56
CA GLN A 61 1.25 -6.35 7.87
C GLN A 61 1.97 -7.11 6.75
N LYS A 62 1.30 -8.07 6.09
CA LYS A 62 1.89 -8.81 4.97
C LYS A 62 2.23 -7.90 3.80
N LEU A 63 1.29 -7.04 3.39
CA LEU A 63 1.55 -6.09 2.31
C LEU A 63 2.60 -5.06 2.71
N ALA A 64 2.57 -4.57 3.96
CA ALA A 64 3.58 -3.64 4.46
C ALA A 64 4.99 -4.24 4.38
N ALA A 65 5.16 -5.51 4.75
CA ALA A 65 6.43 -6.21 4.71
C ALA A 65 7.09 -6.27 3.31
N HIS A 66 6.29 -6.21 2.23
CA HIS A 66 6.84 -6.13 0.87
C HIS A 66 7.47 -4.76 0.55
N LEU A 67 6.98 -3.69 1.20
CA LEU A 67 7.43 -2.31 0.95
C LEU A 67 8.43 -1.82 2.00
N GLU A 68 8.44 -2.43 3.19
CA GLU A 68 9.37 -2.13 4.30
C GLU A 68 10.85 -2.05 3.87
N PRO A 69 11.39 -2.96 3.03
CA PRO A 69 12.78 -2.88 2.58
C PRO A 69 13.13 -1.58 1.83
N PHE A 70 12.15 -0.90 1.24
CA PHE A 70 12.33 0.32 0.45
C PHE A 70 12.12 1.60 1.26
N LEU A 71 11.68 1.51 2.52
CA LEU A 71 11.47 2.66 3.39
C LEU A 71 12.75 3.40 3.80
N PRO A 72 13.88 2.72 4.11
CA PRO A 72 15.13 3.40 4.44
C PRO A 72 15.51 4.39 3.34
N ASN A 73 15.88 5.61 3.73
CA ASN A 73 16.25 6.69 2.81
C ASN A 73 15.21 7.00 1.72
N LYS A 74 13.95 6.57 1.89
CA LYS A 74 12.88 6.67 0.89
C LYS A 74 13.25 6.04 -0.46
N GLU A 75 13.96 4.92 -0.45
CA GLU A 75 14.36 4.22 -1.68
C GLU A 75 13.18 3.88 -2.60
N TYR A 76 11.97 3.69 -2.06
CA TYR A 76 10.74 3.49 -2.85
C TYR A 76 10.49 4.59 -3.89
N THR A 77 11.02 5.80 -3.71
CA THR A 77 10.89 6.91 -4.70
C THR A 77 11.64 6.66 -6.00
N ARG A 78 12.51 5.65 -6.05
CA ARG A 78 13.23 5.23 -7.26
C ARG A 78 12.48 4.15 -8.02
N TYR A 79 11.39 3.65 -7.48
CA TYR A 79 10.66 2.50 -8.01
C TYR A 79 9.20 2.84 -8.26
N GLU A 80 8.64 2.19 -9.27
CA GLU A 80 7.21 2.00 -9.38
C GLU A 80 6.86 0.62 -8.84
N PHE A 81 5.71 0.51 -8.21
CA PHE A 81 5.22 -0.73 -7.65
C PHE A 81 3.98 -1.17 -8.39
N ILE A 82 4.04 -2.34 -9.02
CA ILE A 82 2.84 -3.03 -9.50
C ILE A 82 2.36 -3.94 -8.38
N ILE A 83 1.20 -3.61 -7.83
CA ILE A 83 0.58 -4.36 -6.74
C ILE A 83 -0.68 -5.03 -7.25
N THR A 84 -0.71 -6.36 -7.17
CA THR A 84 -1.89 -7.17 -7.50
C THR A 84 -2.39 -7.84 -6.24
N GLN A 85 -3.61 -7.51 -5.81
CA GLN A 85 -4.27 -8.24 -4.72
C GLN A 85 -4.75 -9.60 -5.24
N ILE A 86 -4.42 -10.66 -4.51
CA ILE A 86 -4.85 -12.03 -4.80
C ILE A 86 -5.87 -12.45 -3.75
N GLY A 87 -7.00 -12.99 -4.21
CA GLY A 87 -8.06 -13.45 -3.32
C GLY A 87 -8.75 -12.34 -2.52
N GLU A 88 -9.60 -12.78 -1.59
CA GLU A 88 -10.42 -11.93 -0.73
C GLU A 88 -10.53 -12.53 0.69
N GLY A 89 -10.97 -11.71 1.64
CA GLY A 89 -11.22 -12.15 3.02
C GLY A 89 -9.95 -12.65 3.71
N PHE A 90 -10.02 -13.87 4.27
CA PHE A 90 -8.91 -14.50 5.00
C PHE A 90 -7.78 -14.98 4.08
N LEU A 91 -8.10 -15.34 2.83
CA LEU A 91 -7.14 -15.80 1.83
C LEU A 91 -6.47 -14.66 1.05
N LYS A 92 -6.62 -13.43 1.55
CA LYS A 92 -6.07 -12.23 0.93
C LYS A 92 -4.55 -12.26 0.96
N ASP A 93 -3.96 -12.11 -0.22
CA ASP A 93 -2.51 -12.00 -0.42
C ASP A 93 -2.18 -10.92 -1.46
N TRP A 94 -0.89 -10.64 -1.65
CA TRP A 94 -0.42 -9.64 -2.60
C TRP A 94 0.80 -10.12 -3.35
N ASN A 95 0.79 -9.92 -4.67
CA ASN A 95 2.00 -9.92 -5.46
C ASN A 95 2.47 -8.46 -5.64
N VAL A 96 3.71 -8.17 -5.24
CA VAL A 96 4.31 -6.84 -5.32
C VAL A 96 5.54 -6.93 -6.21
N GLN A 97 5.54 -6.17 -7.29
CA GLN A 97 6.64 -6.13 -8.25
C GLN A 97 7.22 -4.72 -8.29
N PRO A 98 8.42 -4.49 -7.73
CA PRO A 98 9.13 -3.23 -7.87
C PRO A 98 9.78 -3.14 -9.26
N ILE A 99 9.64 -1.99 -9.91
CA ILE A 99 10.25 -1.66 -11.20
C ILE A 99 11.09 -0.41 -10.99
N LEU A 100 12.41 -0.52 -11.19
CA LEU A 100 13.30 0.63 -11.10
C LEU A 100 12.94 1.64 -12.20
N ARG A 101 12.74 2.91 -11.84
CA ARG A 101 12.51 3.97 -12.82
C ARG A 101 13.79 4.23 -13.62
N PRO A 102 13.68 4.57 -14.92
CA PRO A 102 14.82 5.06 -15.68
C PRO A 102 15.34 6.36 -15.06
N GLU A 103 16.67 6.50 -15.01
CA GLU A 103 17.37 7.73 -14.59
C GLU A 103 17.20 8.88 -15.59
#